data_AF-A0A2P2KJN1-F1
#
_entry.id   AF-A0A2P2KJN1-F1
#
_cell.length_a   1.000
_cell.length_b   1.000
_cell.length_c   1.000
_cell.angle_alpha   90.00
_cell.angle_beta   90.00
_cell.angle_gamma   90.00
#
_symmetry.space_group_name_H-M   'P 1'
#
loop_
_entity.id
_entity.type
_entity.pdbx_description
1 polymer ?
#
loop_
_entity_poly.entity_id
_entity_poly.type
_entity_poly.pdbx_seq_one_letter_code
_entity_poly.pdbx_strand_id
1 'polypeptide(L)'
;MRRSGGPAIEELAQEGDAESVKFSTPMKQHKDCNFSYAGLKTQVRLAIEARNINAEILISSATTQDRNSRADIAASFQRVAVLHLEEKCERAIEWAKIMEPSIKYLVVSGGVASNRYVRSQLEQVVKKKDLQLVCPPRHLCTDNGKLHIWSCS
;
A
#
# COMPACT_ATOMS: atom_id res chain seq x y z
N MET A 1 11.63 19.04 -8.74
CA MET A 1 11.00 18.73 -7.43
C MET A 1 10.94 17.21 -7.30
N ARG A 2 11.67 16.59 -6.36
CA ARG A 2 11.61 15.12 -6.15
C ARG A 2 10.19 14.78 -5.67
N ARG A 3 9.39 14.10 -6.50
CA ARG A 3 8.11 13.55 -6.05
C ARG A 3 8.41 12.54 -4.94
N SER A 4 7.66 12.60 -3.84
CA SER A 4 7.66 11.54 -2.83
C SER A 4 7.33 10.21 -3.50
N GLY A 5 8.03 9.13 -3.15
CA GLY A 5 7.94 7.84 -3.85
C GLY A 5 6.53 7.25 -3.92
N GLY A 6 5.69 7.43 -2.89
CA GLY A 6 4.33 6.89 -2.84
C GLY A 6 3.43 7.36 -3.99
N PRO A 7 3.17 8.69 -4.12
CA PRO A 7 2.40 9.23 -5.23
C PRO A 7 2.95 8.90 -6.61
N ALA A 8 4.28 8.89 -6.78
CA ALA A 8 4.89 8.57 -8.08
C ALA A 8 4.65 7.10 -8.49
N ILE A 9 4.71 6.16 -7.53
CA ILE A 9 4.37 4.76 -7.77
C ILE A 9 2.88 4.61 -8.04
N GLU A 10 2.02 5.34 -7.33
CA GLU A 10 0.57 5.31 -7.56
C GLU A 10 0.17 5.78 -8.96
N GLU A 11 0.75 6.89 -9.42
CA GLU A 11 0.52 7.41 -10.78
C GLU A 11 0.99 6.41 -11.84
N LEU A 12 2.19 5.86 -11.67
CA LEU A 12 2.77 4.92 -12.63
C LEU A 12 2.03 3.57 -12.65
N ALA A 13 1.52 3.12 -11.51
CA ALA A 13 0.75 1.89 -11.38
C ALA A 13 -0.58 1.93 -12.15
N GLN A 14 -1.15 3.11 -12.41
CA GLN A 14 -2.37 3.26 -13.21
C GLN A 14 -2.18 2.91 -14.69
N GLU A 15 -0.93 2.96 -15.17
CA GLU A 15 -0.58 2.71 -16.56
C GLU A 15 -0.21 1.23 -16.83
N GLY A 16 -0.06 0.41 -15.78
CA GLY A 16 0.48 -0.95 -15.87
C GLY A 16 -0.53 -2.05 -15.60
N ASP A 17 -0.15 -3.29 -15.93
CA ASP A 17 -0.90 -4.49 -15.56
C ASP A 17 -0.43 -5.02 -14.19
N ALA A 18 -1.36 -5.05 -13.22
CA ALA A 18 -1.09 -5.49 -11.86
C ALA A 18 -0.77 -7.00 -11.75
N GLU A 19 -1.09 -7.81 -12.76
CA GLU A 19 -0.78 -9.25 -12.80
C GLU A 19 0.45 -9.59 -13.65
N SER A 20 1.10 -8.60 -14.28
CA SER A 20 2.26 -8.77 -15.16
C SER A 20 3.49 -9.33 -14.43
N VAL A 21 3.68 -9.00 -13.16
CA VAL A 21 4.75 -9.56 -12.32
C VAL A 21 4.17 -10.29 -11.11
N LYS A 22 4.53 -11.56 -10.97
CA LYS A 22 4.12 -12.39 -9.83
C LYS A 22 5.05 -12.15 -8.65
N PHE A 23 4.65 -11.28 -7.73
CA PHE A 23 5.29 -11.14 -6.43
C PHE A 23 4.63 -12.04 -5.38
N SER A 24 5.44 -12.61 -4.51
CA SER A 24 4.97 -13.35 -3.33
C SER A 24 4.58 -12.38 -2.21
N THR A 25 3.45 -12.65 -1.55
CA THR A 25 3.02 -11.86 -0.39
C THR A 25 3.97 -12.10 0.79
N PRO A 26 4.49 -11.02 1.42
CA PRO A 26 5.36 -11.17 2.57
C PRO A 26 4.67 -11.86 3.74
N MET A 27 5.44 -12.64 4.52
CA MET A 27 5.01 -13.19 5.80
C MET A 27 3.73 -14.05 5.77
N LYS A 28 3.40 -14.68 4.64
CA LYS A 28 2.19 -15.50 4.46
C LYS A 28 2.01 -16.61 5.52
N GLN A 29 3.10 -17.08 6.12
CA GLN A 29 3.09 -18.12 7.16
C GLN A 29 2.95 -17.58 8.60
N HIS A 30 3.08 -16.27 8.81
CA HIS A 30 3.01 -15.67 10.14
C HIS A 30 1.57 -15.24 10.47
N LYS A 31 1.04 -15.80 11.56
CA LYS A 31 -0.31 -15.51 12.07
C LYS A 31 -0.39 -14.24 12.92
N ASP A 32 0.70 -13.49 13.05
CA ASP A 32 0.73 -12.20 13.74
C ASP A 32 0.24 -11.04 12.85
N CYS A 33 0.09 -9.86 13.45
CA CYS A 33 -0.25 -8.62 12.74
C CYS A 33 1.01 -7.82 12.33
N ASN A 34 2.19 -8.45 12.33
CA ASN A 34 3.44 -7.77 11.97
C ASN A 34 3.53 -7.55 10.45
N PHE A 35 4.08 -6.40 10.07
CA PHE A 35 4.29 -5.99 8.68
C PHE A 35 5.76 -6.15 8.27
N SER A 36 6.00 -6.63 7.06
CA SER A 36 7.33 -6.55 6.45
C SER A 36 7.25 -6.41 4.94
N TYR A 37 7.92 -5.38 4.41
CA TYR A 37 8.04 -5.14 2.97
C TYR A 37 9.45 -5.42 2.44
N ALA A 38 10.39 -5.86 3.29
CA ALA A 38 11.78 -6.07 2.90
C ALA A 38 11.92 -7.14 1.80
N GLY A 39 11.21 -8.27 1.93
CA GLY A 39 11.18 -9.31 0.91
C GLY A 39 10.56 -8.85 -0.40
N LEU A 40 9.53 -8.00 -0.34
CA LEU A 40 8.89 -7.44 -1.53
C LEU A 40 9.81 -6.46 -2.27
N LYS A 41 10.58 -5.63 -1.54
CA LYS A 41 11.60 -4.74 -2.15
C LYS A 41 12.66 -5.52 -2.92
N THR A 42 13.12 -6.64 -2.36
CA THR A 42 14.09 -7.52 -3.04
C THR A 42 13.50 -8.10 -4.33
N GLN A 43 12.25 -8.57 -4.29
CA GLN A 43 11.58 -9.10 -5.48
C GLN A 43 11.40 -8.04 -6.57
N VAL A 44 11.04 -6.80 -6.20
CA VAL A 44 10.96 -5.68 -7.14
C VAL A 44 12.31 -5.41 -7.81
N ARG A 45 13.40 -5.38 -7.03
CA ARG A 45 14.75 -5.20 -7.59
C ARG A 45 15.09 -6.31 -8.60
N LEU A 46 14.83 -7.57 -8.25
CA LEU A 46 15.05 -8.70 -9.15
C LEU A 46 14.20 -8.61 -10.43
N ALA A 47 12.96 -8.12 -10.33
CA ALA A 47 12.10 -7.91 -11.52
C ALA A 47 12.62 -6.79 -12.43
N ILE A 48 13.17 -5.71 -11.86
CA ILE A 48 13.81 -4.62 -12.61
C ILE A 48 15.06 -5.14 -13.35
N GLU A 49 15.90 -5.91 -12.65
CA GLU A 49 17.10 -6.55 -13.23
C GLU A 49 16.73 -7.54 -14.35
N ALA A 50 15.74 -8.40 -14.13
CA ALA A 50 15.30 -9.39 -15.11
C ALA A 50 14.73 -8.76 -16.40
N ARG A 51 14.15 -7.56 -16.32
CA ARG A 51 13.66 -6.80 -17.47
C ARG A 51 14.73 -5.87 -18.09
N ASN A 52 15.98 -5.94 -17.63
CA ASN A 52 17.09 -5.08 -18.06
C ASN A 52 16.77 -3.58 -17.98
N ILE A 53 15.95 -3.17 -17.02
CA ILE A 53 15.56 -1.77 -16.87
C ILE A 53 16.72 -1.01 -16.22
N ASN A 54 17.33 -0.09 -16.95
CA ASN A 54 18.34 0.79 -16.39
C ASN A 54 17.69 1.81 -15.45
N ALA A 55 17.93 1.69 -14.14
CA ALA A 55 17.36 2.55 -13.11
C ALA A 55 17.86 4.01 -13.16
N GLU A 56 18.98 4.28 -13.84
CA GLU A 56 19.55 5.64 -14.00
C GLU A 56 18.78 6.48 -15.03
N ILE A 57 18.05 5.83 -15.93
CA ILE A 57 17.22 6.51 -16.92
C ILE A 57 15.96 7.07 -16.23
N LEU A 58 15.76 8.38 -16.36
CA LEU A 58 14.54 9.04 -15.91
C LEU A 58 13.33 8.51 -16.67
N ILE A 59 12.18 8.34 -16.00
CA ILE A 59 10.94 7.86 -16.63
C ILE A 59 10.55 8.74 -17.84
N SER A 60 10.84 10.05 -17.78
CA SER A 60 10.60 10.99 -18.88
C SER A 60 11.44 10.74 -20.13
N SER A 61 12.56 10.04 -19.98
CA SER A 61 13.54 9.76 -21.05
C SER A 61 13.59 8.27 -21.39
N ALA A 62 12.73 7.46 -20.78
CA ALA A 62 12.65 6.03 -21.00
C ALA A 62 11.94 5.71 -22.32
N THR A 63 12.31 4.60 -22.95
CA THR A 63 11.57 4.10 -24.12
C THR A 63 10.14 3.71 -23.72
N THR A 64 9.22 3.63 -24.68
CA THR A 64 7.84 3.17 -24.42
C THR A 64 7.83 1.79 -23.77
N GLN A 65 8.70 0.88 -24.21
CA GLN A 65 8.82 -0.46 -23.65
C GLN A 65 9.32 -0.44 -22.19
N ASP A 66 10.31 0.40 -21.89
CA ASP A 66 10.83 0.56 -20.53
C ASP A 66 9.78 1.18 -19.60
N ARG A 67 9.04 2.18 -20.09
CA ARG A 67 7.96 2.81 -19.33
C ARG A 67 6.87 1.79 -18.98
N ASN A 68 6.40 1.02 -19.97
CA ASN A 68 5.41 -0.03 -19.74
C ASN A 68 5.93 -1.08 -18.74
N SER A 69 7.19 -1.47 -18.86
CA SER A 69 7.79 -2.43 -17.93
C SER A 69 7.88 -1.89 -16.50
N ARG A 70 8.18 -0.60 -16.33
CA ARG A 70 8.16 0.06 -15.02
C ARG A 70 6.75 0.21 -14.47
N ALA A 71 5.77 0.49 -15.34
CA ALA A 71 4.35 0.59 -14.98
C ALA A 71 3.82 -0.74 -14.45
N ASP A 72 4.07 -1.84 -15.15
CA ASP A 72 3.73 -3.19 -14.72
C ASP A 72 4.32 -3.54 -13.36
N ILE A 73 5.63 -3.30 -13.17
CA ILE A 73 6.30 -3.56 -11.90
C ILE A 73 5.67 -2.72 -10.77
N ALA A 74 5.37 -1.45 -11.03
CA ALA A 74 4.72 -0.58 -10.06
C ALA A 74 3.30 -1.05 -9.71
N ALA A 75 2.51 -1.45 -10.70
CA ALA A 75 1.16 -1.97 -10.53
C ALA A 75 1.15 -3.28 -9.74
N SER A 76 1.99 -4.24 -10.12
CA SER A 76 2.13 -5.51 -9.40
C SER A 76 2.65 -5.32 -7.98
N PHE A 77 3.61 -4.40 -7.77
CA PHE A 77 4.11 -4.06 -6.44
C PHE A 77 3.01 -3.47 -5.58
N GLN A 78 2.30 -2.46 -6.09
CA GLN A 78 1.24 -1.79 -5.35
C GLN A 78 0.16 -2.80 -4.96
N ARG A 79 -0.29 -3.64 -5.89
CA ARG A 79 -1.27 -4.69 -5.61
C ARG A 79 -0.82 -5.62 -4.48
N VAL A 80 0.39 -6.17 -4.55
CA VAL A 80 0.87 -7.13 -3.53
C VAL A 80 1.17 -6.45 -2.19
N ALA A 81 1.65 -5.21 -2.20
CA ALA A 81 1.85 -4.43 -0.99
C ALA A 81 0.53 -4.12 -0.27
N VAL A 82 -0.52 -3.78 -1.02
CA VAL A 82 -1.85 -3.51 -0.47
C VAL A 82 -2.56 -4.79 -0.06
N LEU A 83 -2.41 -5.89 -0.81
CA LEU A 83 -2.92 -7.20 -0.39
C LEU A 83 -2.35 -7.62 0.97
N HIS A 84 -1.04 -7.43 1.18
CA HIS A 84 -0.43 -7.69 2.49
C HIS A 84 -1.02 -6.79 3.59
N LEU A 85 -1.36 -5.54 3.26
CA LEU A 85 -2.00 -4.61 4.20
C LEU A 85 -3.42 -5.06 4.55
N GLU A 86 -4.21 -5.46 3.54
CA GLU A 86 -5.57 -5.99 3.71
C GLU A 86 -5.58 -7.20 4.65
N GLU A 87 -4.74 -8.20 4.40
CA GLU A 87 -4.67 -9.43 5.21
C GLU A 87 -4.39 -9.13 6.69
N LYS A 88 -3.52 -8.15 6.96
CA LYS A 88 -3.17 -7.77 8.34
C LYS A 88 -4.26 -6.92 8.99
N CYS A 89 -4.90 -6.01 8.25
CA CYS A 89 -6.04 -5.24 8.73
C CYS A 89 -7.24 -6.14 9.03
N GLU A 90 -7.56 -7.11 8.16
CA GLU A 90 -8.64 -8.08 8.39
C GLU A 90 -8.42 -8.85 9.69
N ARG A 91 -7.21 -9.36 9.91
CA ARG A 91 -6.85 -10.08 11.13
C ARG A 91 -6.91 -9.19 12.37
N ALA A 92 -6.41 -7.96 12.28
CA ALA A 92 -6.45 -7.02 13.39
C ALA A 92 -7.90 -6.67 13.77
N ILE A 93 -8.79 -6.48 12.79
CA ILE A 93 -10.22 -6.27 13.03
C ILE A 93 -10.83 -7.48 13.74
N GLU A 94 -10.53 -8.70 13.30
CA GLU A 94 -11.04 -9.92 13.93
C GLU A 94 -10.61 -10.03 15.40
N TRP A 95 -9.34 -9.77 15.71
CA TRP A 95 -8.86 -9.76 17.09
C TRP A 95 -9.49 -8.65 17.92
N ALA A 96 -9.62 -7.45 17.34
CA ALA A 96 -10.25 -6.33 18.03
C ALA A 96 -11.71 -6.59 18.35
N LYS A 97 -12.47 -7.25 17.44
CA LYS A 97 -13.87 -7.64 17.70
C LYS A 97 -14.01 -8.68 18.82
N ILE A 98 -13.04 -9.57 19.00
CA ILE A 98 -13.04 -10.53 20.10
C ILE A 98 -12.88 -9.81 21.43
N MET A 99 -12.03 -8.79 21.48
CA MET A 99 -11.78 -8.00 22.70
C MET A 99 -12.89 -6.99 22.98
N GLU A 100 -13.41 -6.35 21.94
CA GLU A 100 -14.45 -5.33 22.02
C GLU A 100 -15.45 -5.53 20.86
N PRO A 101 -16.55 -6.25 21.08
CA PRO A 101 -17.54 -6.53 20.03
C PRO A 101 -18.24 -5.28 19.48
N SER A 102 -18.20 -4.15 20.21
CA SER A 102 -18.87 -2.91 19.80
C SER A 102 -18.06 -2.03 18.85
N ILE A 103 -16.85 -2.43 18.43
CA ILE A 103 -16.06 -1.63 17.48
C ILE A 103 -16.80 -1.44 16.15
N LYS A 104 -16.77 -0.20 15.64
CA LYS A 104 -17.44 0.18 14.39
C LYS A 104 -16.51 0.84 13.37
N TYR A 105 -15.30 1.21 13.76
CA TYR A 105 -14.44 2.07 12.98
C TYR A 105 -13.02 1.52 12.86
N LEU A 106 -12.46 1.58 11.66
CA LEU A 106 -11.02 1.48 11.43
C LEU A 106 -10.52 2.87 11.04
N VAL A 107 -9.58 3.42 11.81
CA VAL A 107 -8.98 4.73 11.53
C VAL A 107 -7.62 4.53 10.88
N VAL A 108 -7.39 5.15 9.72
CA VAL A 108 -6.11 5.07 8.99
C VAL A 108 -5.59 6.47 8.70
N SER A 109 -4.45 6.80 9.28
CA SER A 109 -3.76 8.08 9.13
C SER A 109 -2.39 7.88 8.45
N GLY A 110 -1.71 8.99 8.11
CA GLY A 110 -0.38 8.95 7.50
C GLY A 110 -0.36 9.08 5.97
N GLY A 111 0.84 9.10 5.38
CA GLY A 111 1.03 9.22 3.93
C GLY A 111 0.41 8.07 3.13
N VAL A 112 0.30 6.89 3.73
CA VAL A 112 -0.34 5.71 3.12
C VAL A 112 -1.86 5.91 2.97
N ALA A 113 -2.51 6.61 3.92
CA ALA A 113 -3.92 6.96 3.83
C ALA A 113 -4.25 7.95 2.69
N SER A 114 -3.22 8.63 2.17
CA SER A 114 -3.37 9.58 1.05
C SER A 114 -3.40 8.89 -0.32
N ASN A 115 -2.98 7.62 -0.39
CA ASN A 115 -3.03 6.79 -1.59
C ASN A 115 -4.46 6.28 -1.81
N ARG A 116 -5.02 6.59 -2.97
CA ARG A 116 -6.42 6.28 -3.32
C ARG A 116 -6.65 4.79 -3.46
N TYR A 117 -5.68 4.06 -4.02
CA TYR A 117 -5.76 2.62 -4.19
C TYR A 117 -5.75 1.90 -2.82
N VAL A 118 -4.89 2.29 -1.89
CA VAL A 118 -4.90 1.75 -0.53
C VAL A 118 -6.25 2.01 0.14
N ARG A 119 -6.74 3.25 0.05
CA ARG A 119 -8.01 3.63 0.67
C ARG A 119 -9.17 2.80 0.12
N SER A 120 -9.30 2.64 -1.19
CA SER A 120 -10.39 1.88 -1.80
C SER A 120 -10.36 0.39 -1.42
N GLN A 121 -9.17 -0.19 -1.24
CA GLN A 121 -9.06 -1.57 -0.77
C GLN A 121 -9.41 -1.72 0.70
N LEU A 122 -8.95 -0.81 1.57
CA LEU A 122 -9.31 -0.83 2.98
C LEU A 122 -10.80 -0.56 3.21
N GLU A 123 -11.43 0.26 2.38
CA GLU A 123 -12.89 0.46 2.38
C GLU A 123 -13.63 -0.86 2.11
N GLN A 124 -13.13 -1.71 1.20
CA GLN A 124 -13.70 -3.03 0.96
C GLN A 124 -13.50 -3.97 2.16
N VAL A 125 -12.31 -3.96 2.78
CA VAL A 125 -12.00 -4.76 3.98
C VAL A 125 -12.97 -4.44 5.12
N VAL A 126 -13.12 -3.16 5.47
CA VAL A 126 -14.00 -2.77 6.58
C VAL A 126 -15.46 -3.08 6.27
N LYS A 127 -15.89 -2.91 5.02
CA LYS A 127 -17.26 -3.19 4.60
C LYS A 127 -17.61 -4.68 4.75
N LYS A 128 -16.69 -5.59 4.40
CA LYS A 128 -16.85 -7.04 4.61
C LYS A 128 -16.98 -7.42 6.09
N LYS A 129 -16.53 -6.54 6.99
CA LYS A 129 -16.53 -6.76 8.43
C LYS A 129 -17.56 -5.87 9.15
N ASP A 130 -18.46 -5.19 8.46
CA ASP A 130 -19.44 -4.25 9.05
C ASP A 130 -18.80 -3.10 9.86
N LEU A 131 -17.63 -2.63 9.43
CA LEU A 131 -16.94 -1.46 9.96
C LEU A 131 -16.97 -0.31 8.95
N GLN A 132 -16.67 0.90 9.42
CA GLN A 132 -16.48 2.09 8.61
C GLN A 132 -15.01 2.52 8.62
N LEU A 133 -14.48 2.92 7.45
CA LEU A 133 -13.12 3.45 7.34
C LEU A 133 -13.15 4.96 7.60
N VAL A 134 -12.29 5.42 8.49
CA VAL A 134 -12.08 6.84 8.77
C VAL A 134 -10.66 7.21 8.37
N CYS A 135 -10.53 8.07 7.36
CA CYS A 135 -9.25 8.65 6.95
C CYS A 135 -9.26 10.15 7.27
N PRO A 136 -8.41 10.65 8.20
CA PRO A 136 -8.31 12.07 8.46
C PRO A 136 -7.86 12.83 7.21
N PRO A 137 -8.22 14.12 7.08
CA PRO A 137 -7.79 14.93 5.95
C PRO A 137 -6.25 15.04 5.87
N ARG A 138 -5.73 15.13 4.63
CA ARG A 138 -4.30 14.99 4.30
C ARG A 138 -3.34 15.89 5.11
N HIS A 139 -3.79 17.06 5.55
CA HIS A 139 -3.00 18.00 6.35
C HIS A 139 -2.77 17.54 7.80
N LEU A 140 -3.56 16.58 8.30
CA LEU A 140 -3.36 15.93 9.60
C LEU A 140 -2.56 14.62 9.48
N CYS A 141 -2.43 14.10 8.24
CA CYS A 141 -1.80 12.82 7.94
C CYS A 141 -0.33 12.96 7.48
N THR A 142 0.17 14.18 7.31
CA THR A 142 1.59 14.44 7.06
C THR A 142 2.31 14.62 8.38
N ASP A 143 3.37 13.86 8.59
CA ASP A 143 4.13 13.82 9.84
C ASP A 143 4.85 15.16 10.08
N ASN A 144 4.11 16.10 10.65
CA ASN A 144 4.64 17.30 11.26
C ASN A 144 4.57 17.15 12.78
N GLY A 145 4.96 16.01 13.38
CA GLY A 145 5.17 15.90 14.83
C GLY A 145 4.02 16.43 15.71
N LYS A 146 2.78 16.39 15.21
CA LYS A 146 1.58 16.90 15.87
C LYS A 146 0.51 15.83 15.82
N LEU A 147 0.81 14.72 16.50
CA LEU A 147 -0.24 13.86 17.06
C LEU A 147 -0.89 14.65 18.21
N HIS A 148 -1.72 15.64 17.88
CA HIS A 148 -2.67 16.15 18.86
C HIS A 148 -3.75 15.07 19.00
N ILE A 149 -3.57 14.29 20.07
CA ILE A 149 -4.55 13.41 20.71
C ILE A 149 -5.97 13.98 20.49
N TRP A 150 -6.76 13.29 19.67
CA TRP A 150 -8.22 13.36 19.74
C TRP A 150 -8.70 12.03 20.31
N SER A 151 -8.47 11.86 21.61
CA SER A 151 -9.31 11.00 22.44
C SER A 151 -10.58 11.79 22.72
N CYS A 152 -11.67 11.47 22.03
CA CYS A 152 -12.99 11.84 22.50
C CYS A 152 -13.61 10.65 23.22
N SER A 153 -14.04 10.97 24.44
CA SER A 153 -14.69 10.19 25.48
C SER A 153 -15.99 9.50 25.04
#